data_AF-A0A7Y5SC37-F1
#
_entry.id   AF-A0A7Y5SC37-F1
#
_cell.length_a   1.000
_cell.length_b   1.000
_cell.length_c   1.000
_cell.angle_alpha   90.00
_cell.angle_beta   90.00
_cell.angle_gamma   90.00
#
_symmetry.space_group_name_H-M   'P 1'
#
loop_
_entity.id
_entity.type
_entity.pdbx_description
1 polymer ?
#
loop_
_entity_poly.entity_id
_entity_poly.type
_entity_poly.pdbx_seq_one_letter_code
_entity_poly.pdbx_strand_id
1 'polypeptide(L)'
;DEQRAAFSRDQDARTRELDTRAREFEHRARDLEAKRLDLDVRAAQLSTQEAALASLRTNLDGATRERNELVAKLNQAQQVAGQLRQELESSRTELANLKGALDRALAQASDAGAQNTSAAQELVAAKSTLAEFQARIAELEQITAQDRQKLEQAADVIEHLRSGGGESSAELAKARAHIETLSRELSDCRTKLEETRRDLSVLEQTEQRSRELAQQLAAELKEARSFGGGITEVARTRKNRLQRAKLMLREQSEKLRVAGEALRTRFDQCEQVLAQRQDLLSAREVINAAQRRIEKTKARGRAAATLMYACMTLLILGGIAWIVSGQVWPGYFSARSAIGADSRNRTLSQAELAEWQTFHQSLLDDPRFHEAAADRFNKRGLTTLGTAPQVAKFLKESASAEFNEPGEMKLEVRAEGADRAERLADTLTGALISFSNASRQRRVDGAVTVLRQTPAAGGSAIDSTRLQMAGVLMGGSSILAAFGGVLVWRKLATAKSTFEQTAMLDAILDEQRWQPPTK
;
A
#
# COMPACT_ATOMS: atom_id res chain seq x y z
N ASP A 1 -86.98 20.04 102.54
CA ASP A 1 -86.80 20.23 101.08
C ASP A 1 -85.46 20.86 100.67
N GLU A 2 -84.90 21.83 101.41
CA GLU A 2 -83.61 22.45 101.05
C GLU A 2 -82.39 21.50 101.02
N GLN A 3 -82.28 20.55 101.96
CA GLN A 3 -81.16 19.59 101.99
C GLN A 3 -81.18 18.60 100.80
N ARG A 4 -82.36 18.25 100.28
CA ARG A 4 -82.50 17.41 99.08
C ARG A 4 -82.12 18.19 97.81
N ALA A 5 -82.44 19.47 97.75
CA ALA A 5 -82.03 20.35 96.65
C ALA A 5 -80.51 20.59 96.62
N ALA A 6 -79.86 20.72 97.79
CA ALA A 6 -78.41 20.86 97.89
C ALA A 6 -77.66 19.58 97.45
N PHE A 7 -78.15 18.40 97.87
CA PHE A 7 -77.58 17.12 97.45
C PHE A 7 -77.74 16.88 95.93
N SER A 8 -78.91 17.20 95.36
CA SER A 8 -79.12 17.12 93.91
C SER A 8 -78.15 18.04 93.15
N ARG A 9 -77.91 19.27 93.63
CA ARG A 9 -76.95 20.20 93.00
C ARG A 9 -75.50 19.71 93.09
N ASP A 10 -75.08 19.11 94.19
CA ASP A 10 -73.73 18.52 94.33
C ASP A 10 -73.56 17.31 93.40
N GLN A 11 -74.60 16.48 93.28
CA GLN A 11 -74.61 15.33 92.37
C GLN A 11 -74.59 15.78 90.89
N ASP A 12 -75.32 16.84 90.55
CA ASP A 12 -75.29 17.48 89.23
C ASP A 12 -73.93 18.15 88.93
N ALA A 13 -73.27 18.72 89.95
CA ALA A 13 -71.93 19.29 89.80
C ALA A 13 -70.87 18.21 89.54
N ARG A 14 -70.92 17.09 90.27
CA ARG A 14 -70.00 15.96 90.07
C ARG A 14 -70.20 15.27 88.73
N THR A 15 -71.45 15.10 88.29
CA THR A 15 -71.73 14.52 86.96
C THR A 15 -71.21 15.42 85.85
N ARG A 16 -71.38 16.75 85.96
CA ARG A 16 -70.76 17.70 85.02
C ARG A 16 -69.23 17.64 85.03
N GLU A 17 -68.60 17.53 86.21
CA GLU A 17 -67.15 17.41 86.30
C GLU A 17 -66.63 16.10 85.67
N LEU A 18 -67.33 14.99 85.92
CA LEU A 18 -67.02 13.70 85.29
C LEU A 18 -67.21 13.75 83.78
N ASP A 19 -68.28 14.39 83.29
CA ASP A 19 -68.51 14.60 81.86
C ASP A 19 -67.42 15.48 81.23
N THR A 20 -66.97 16.53 81.92
CA THR A 20 -65.84 17.35 81.43
C THR A 20 -64.55 16.54 81.35
N ARG A 21 -64.23 15.73 82.37
CA ARG A 21 -63.04 14.88 82.36
C ARG A 21 -63.15 13.79 81.30
N ALA A 22 -64.32 13.20 81.10
CA ALA A 22 -64.57 12.21 80.04
C ALA A 22 -64.29 12.82 78.66
N ARG A 23 -64.78 14.04 78.39
CA ARG A 23 -64.49 14.77 77.14
C ARG A 23 -63.01 15.11 76.98
N GLU A 24 -62.32 15.47 78.06
CA GLU A 24 -60.86 15.71 78.02
C GLU A 24 -60.09 14.42 77.70
N PHE A 25 -60.48 13.28 78.28
CA PHE A 25 -59.87 12.00 77.96
C PHE A 25 -60.16 11.56 76.52
N GLU A 26 -61.39 11.76 76.03
CA GLU A 26 -61.72 11.52 74.62
C GLU A 26 -60.89 12.40 73.68
N HIS A 27 -60.71 13.68 74.00
CA HIS A 27 -59.87 14.57 73.20
C HIS A 27 -58.41 14.10 73.19
N ARG A 28 -57.86 13.75 74.36
CA ARG A 28 -56.49 13.22 74.45
C ARG A 28 -56.33 11.89 73.71
N ALA A 29 -57.34 11.02 73.76
CA ALA A 29 -57.33 9.76 73.01
C ALA A 29 -57.29 10.01 71.50
N ARG A 30 -58.11 10.94 70.99
CA ARG A 30 -58.09 11.35 69.57
C ARG A 30 -56.76 12.00 69.18
N ASP A 31 -56.18 12.85 70.03
CA ASP A 31 -54.87 13.46 69.76
C ASP A 31 -53.74 12.42 69.70
N LEU A 32 -53.76 11.42 70.59
CA LEU A 32 -52.79 10.33 70.60
C LEU A 32 -52.97 9.42 69.39
N GLU A 33 -54.20 9.14 68.98
CA GLU A 33 -54.50 8.38 67.77
C GLU A 33 -54.03 9.12 66.52
N ALA A 34 -54.28 10.43 66.42
CA ALA A 34 -53.76 11.27 65.33
C ALA A 34 -52.23 11.27 65.27
N LYS A 35 -51.55 11.36 66.42
CA LYS A 35 -50.08 11.27 66.49
C LYS A 35 -49.56 9.89 66.10
N ARG A 36 -50.25 8.81 66.49
CA ARG A 36 -49.89 7.45 66.08
C ARG A 36 -49.99 7.30 64.56
N LEU A 37 -51.06 7.79 63.96
CA LEU A 37 -51.24 7.79 62.50
C LEU A 37 -50.14 8.59 61.79
N ASP A 38 -49.76 9.78 62.30
CA ASP A 38 -48.65 10.56 61.76
C ASP A 38 -47.31 9.81 61.85
N LEU A 39 -47.03 9.14 62.98
CA LEU A 39 -45.83 8.32 63.15
C LEU A 39 -45.81 7.12 62.20
N ASP A 40 -46.95 6.45 61.99
CA ASP A 40 -47.06 5.33 61.06
C ASP A 40 -46.81 5.79 59.60
N VAL A 41 -47.33 6.97 59.23
CA VAL A 41 -47.06 7.59 57.92
C VAL A 41 -45.57 7.92 57.77
N ARG A 42 -44.93 8.51 58.78
CA ARG A 42 -43.49 8.81 58.75
C ARG A 42 -42.64 7.54 58.69
N ALA A 43 -43.02 6.49 59.40
CA ALA A 43 -42.34 5.20 59.34
C ALA A 43 -42.42 4.59 57.93
N ALA A 44 -43.59 4.67 57.28
CA ALA A 44 -43.75 4.24 55.90
C ALA A 44 -42.92 5.08 54.91
N GLN A 45 -42.85 6.40 55.11
CA GLN A 45 -41.99 7.29 54.32
C GLN A 45 -40.50 6.96 54.47
N LEU A 46 -40.03 6.75 55.70
CA LEU A 46 -38.63 6.35 55.96
C LEU A 46 -38.30 5.01 55.32
N SER A 47 -39.16 4.01 55.44
CA SER A 47 -38.98 2.72 54.78
C SER A 47 -38.88 2.85 53.26
N THR A 48 -39.69 3.73 52.65
CA THR A 48 -39.63 4.02 51.21
C THR A 48 -38.32 4.72 50.83
N GLN A 49 -37.84 5.66 51.65
CA GLN A 49 -36.55 6.32 51.43
C GLN A 49 -35.37 5.35 51.57
N GLU A 50 -35.39 4.43 52.53
CA GLU A 50 -34.38 3.39 52.69
C GLU A 50 -34.32 2.46 51.48
N ALA A 51 -35.49 2.06 50.95
CA ALA A 51 -35.56 1.27 49.73
C ALA A 51 -35.00 2.03 48.51
N ALA A 52 -35.31 3.32 48.40
CA ALA A 52 -34.77 4.18 47.34
C ALA A 52 -33.23 4.31 47.46
N LEU A 53 -32.69 4.53 48.65
CA LEU A 53 -31.24 4.60 48.90
C LEU A 53 -30.54 3.27 48.60
N ALA A 54 -31.15 2.14 48.95
CA ALA A 54 -30.64 0.82 48.62
C ALA A 54 -30.54 0.64 47.09
N SER A 55 -31.58 1.03 46.35
CA SER A 55 -31.59 0.95 44.88
C SER A 55 -30.52 1.86 44.23
N LEU A 56 -30.34 3.08 44.75
CA LEU A 56 -29.31 4.00 44.29
C LEU A 56 -27.90 3.44 44.54
N ARG A 57 -27.69 2.80 45.69
CA ARG A 57 -26.41 2.15 46.02
C ARG A 57 -26.11 1.01 45.06
N THR A 58 -27.09 0.16 44.75
CA THR A 58 -26.90 -0.92 43.76
C THR A 58 -26.59 -0.38 42.36
N ASN A 59 -27.22 0.73 41.96
CA ASN A 59 -26.94 1.37 40.68
C ASN A 59 -25.54 1.97 40.65
N LEU A 60 -25.08 2.59 41.74
CA LEU A 60 -23.72 3.13 41.85
C LEU A 60 -22.66 2.02 41.79
N ASP A 61 -22.90 0.89 42.45
CA ASP A 61 -22.02 -0.27 42.38
C ASP A 61 -21.96 -0.85 40.96
N GLY A 62 -23.11 -0.90 40.26
CA GLY A 62 -23.20 -1.28 38.85
C GLY A 62 -22.37 -0.35 37.94
N ALA A 63 -22.60 0.96 38.02
CA ALA A 63 -21.87 1.95 37.26
C ALA A 63 -20.36 1.92 37.55
N THR A 64 -19.96 1.62 38.78
CA THR A 64 -18.54 1.50 39.16
C THR A 64 -17.89 0.27 38.51
N ARG A 65 -18.61 -0.86 38.41
CA ARG A 65 -18.14 -2.05 37.69
C ARG A 65 -17.99 -1.79 36.20
N GLU A 66 -18.98 -1.17 35.57
CA GLU A 66 -18.94 -0.81 34.14
C GLU A 66 -17.76 0.12 33.85
N ARG A 67 -17.56 1.15 34.69
CA ARG A 67 -16.39 2.04 34.58
C ARG A 67 -15.09 1.27 34.65
N ASN A 68 -14.94 0.36 35.61
CA ASN A 68 -13.71 -0.42 35.77
C ASN A 68 -13.47 -1.36 34.58
N GLU A 69 -14.52 -1.93 34.00
CA GLU A 69 -14.42 -2.74 32.78
C GLU A 69 -13.99 -1.89 31.57
N LEU A 70 -14.57 -0.70 31.40
CA LEU A 70 -14.17 0.23 30.34
C LEU A 70 -12.71 0.68 30.50
N VAL A 71 -12.25 0.92 31.73
CA VAL A 71 -10.85 1.24 32.01
C VAL A 71 -9.93 0.07 31.64
N ALA A 72 -10.32 -1.17 31.94
CA ALA A 72 -9.55 -2.35 31.54
C ALA A 72 -9.47 -2.49 30.01
N LYS A 73 -10.59 -2.30 29.31
CA LYS A 73 -10.64 -2.29 27.83
C LYS A 73 -9.78 -1.17 27.23
N LEU A 74 -9.79 0.02 27.84
CA LEU A 74 -8.95 1.15 27.41
C LEU A 74 -7.47 0.82 27.56
N ASN A 75 -7.06 0.26 28.69
CA ASN A 75 -5.66 -0.14 28.93
C ASN A 75 -5.21 -1.23 27.94
N GLN A 76 -6.07 -2.21 27.66
CA GLN A 76 -5.80 -3.23 26.65
C GLN A 76 -5.63 -2.62 25.24
N ALA A 77 -6.52 -1.71 24.85
CA ALA A 77 -6.43 -1.02 23.56
C ALA A 77 -5.15 -0.18 23.45
N GLN A 78 -4.73 0.48 24.55
CA GLN A 78 -3.47 1.23 24.60
C GLN A 78 -2.24 0.32 24.44
N GLN A 79 -2.24 -0.87 25.06
CA GLN A 79 -1.17 -1.86 24.89
C GLN A 79 -1.06 -2.34 23.43
N VAL A 80 -2.19 -2.69 22.81
CA VAL A 80 -2.24 -3.12 21.40
C VAL A 80 -1.76 -1.99 20.48
N ALA A 81 -2.18 -0.74 20.72
CA ALA A 81 -1.70 0.41 19.96
C ALA A 81 -0.19 0.63 20.12
N GLY A 82 0.36 0.35 21.31
CA GLY A 82 1.81 0.38 21.57
C GLY A 82 2.56 -0.68 20.75
N GLN A 83 2.08 -1.91 20.73
CA GLN A 83 2.66 -3.01 19.94
C GLN A 83 2.66 -2.70 18.44
N LEU A 84 1.53 -2.22 17.90
CA LEU A 84 1.43 -1.86 16.49
C LEU A 84 2.36 -0.71 16.10
N ARG A 85 2.61 0.26 17.00
CA ARG A 85 3.59 1.34 16.76
C ARG A 85 5.02 0.78 16.68
N GLN A 86 5.36 -0.14 17.57
CA GLN A 86 6.68 -0.78 17.56
C GLN A 86 6.90 -1.61 16.30
N GLU A 87 5.89 -2.36 15.84
CA GLU A 87 5.95 -3.12 14.57
C GLU A 87 6.04 -2.19 13.34
N LEU A 88 5.39 -1.03 13.38
CA LEU A 88 5.50 -0.03 12.32
C LEU A 88 6.91 0.57 12.25
N GLU A 89 7.53 0.83 13.41
CA GLU A 89 8.91 1.33 13.48
C GLU A 89 9.93 0.27 13.02
N SER A 90 9.77 -0.99 13.41
CA SER A 90 10.64 -2.06 12.91
C SER A 90 10.50 -2.22 11.39
N SER A 91 9.28 -2.20 10.86
CA SER A 91 9.05 -2.26 9.41
C SER A 91 9.66 -1.07 8.66
N ARG A 92 9.64 0.13 9.26
CA ARG A 92 10.28 1.32 8.67
C ARG A 92 11.80 1.22 8.63
N THR A 93 12.41 0.68 9.69
CA THR A 93 13.88 0.49 9.72
C THR A 93 14.32 -0.59 8.73
N GLU A 94 13.56 -1.68 8.59
CA GLU A 94 13.79 -2.70 7.56
C GLU A 94 13.70 -2.13 6.14
N LEU A 95 12.68 -1.31 5.85
CA LEU A 95 12.55 -0.64 4.54
C LEU A 95 13.71 0.31 4.26
N ALA A 96 14.18 1.07 5.27
CA ALA A 96 15.33 1.94 5.12
C ALA A 96 16.61 1.13 4.82
N ASN A 97 16.81 0.01 5.51
CA ASN A 97 17.95 -0.88 5.30
C ASN A 97 17.91 -1.53 3.90
N LEU A 98 16.74 -2.00 3.45
CA LEU A 98 16.57 -2.56 2.12
C LEU A 98 16.81 -1.52 1.02
N LYS A 99 16.33 -0.29 1.22
CA LYS A 99 16.61 0.81 0.30
C LYS A 99 18.11 1.12 0.22
N GLY A 100 18.80 1.20 1.36
CA GLY A 100 20.25 1.39 1.38
C GLY A 100 21.04 0.21 0.79
N ALA A 101 20.51 -1.02 0.84
CA ALA A 101 21.10 -2.17 0.13
C ALA A 101 20.89 -2.08 -1.39
N LEU A 102 19.71 -1.64 -1.83
CA LEU A 102 19.40 -1.44 -3.25
C LEU A 102 20.26 -0.33 -3.86
N ASP A 103 20.42 0.81 -3.17
CA ASP A 103 21.24 1.93 -3.64
C ASP A 103 22.72 1.51 -3.78
N ARG A 104 23.24 0.69 -2.85
CA ARG A 104 24.58 0.10 -2.95
C ARG A 104 24.72 -0.87 -4.12
N ALA A 105 23.74 -1.74 -4.34
CA ALA A 105 23.76 -2.67 -5.47
C ALA A 105 23.69 -1.93 -6.82
N LEU A 106 22.93 -0.83 -6.89
CA LEU A 106 22.82 0.01 -8.09
C LEU A 106 24.14 0.75 -8.37
N ALA A 107 24.81 1.27 -7.34
CA ALA A 107 26.14 1.85 -7.47
C ALA A 107 27.16 0.83 -7.98
N GLN A 108 27.18 -0.38 -7.41
CA GLN A 108 28.07 -1.47 -7.86
C GLN A 108 27.80 -1.88 -9.31
N ALA A 109 26.53 -1.94 -9.73
CA ALA A 109 26.19 -2.26 -11.11
C ALA A 109 26.64 -1.15 -12.09
N SER A 110 26.54 0.11 -11.69
CA SER A 110 27.05 1.25 -12.46
C SER A 110 28.57 1.21 -12.61
N ASP A 111 29.29 0.94 -11.52
CA ASP A 111 30.76 0.83 -11.53
C ASP A 111 31.23 -0.34 -12.40
N ALA A 112 30.57 -1.50 -12.30
CA ALA A 112 30.84 -2.65 -13.17
C ALA A 112 30.53 -2.35 -14.65
N GLY A 113 29.49 -1.56 -14.93
CA GLY A 113 29.17 -1.06 -16.26
C GLY A 113 30.30 -0.18 -16.82
N ALA A 114 30.81 0.76 -16.02
CA ALA A 114 31.92 1.62 -16.40
C ALA A 114 33.21 0.82 -16.68
N GLN A 115 33.52 -0.17 -15.85
CA GLN A 115 34.66 -1.09 -16.06
C GLN A 115 34.51 -1.92 -17.34
N ASN A 116 33.31 -2.42 -17.65
CA ASN A 116 33.08 -3.13 -18.89
C ASN A 116 33.23 -2.22 -20.13
N THR A 117 32.80 -0.96 -20.04
CA THR A 117 33.00 0.00 -21.14
C THR A 117 34.48 0.35 -21.35
N SER A 118 35.27 0.51 -20.28
CA SER A 118 36.71 0.77 -20.41
C SER A 118 37.42 -0.45 -21.00
N ALA A 119 37.12 -1.66 -20.51
CA ALA A 119 37.68 -2.89 -21.05
C ALA A 119 37.31 -3.11 -22.54
N ALA A 120 36.09 -2.76 -22.94
CA ALA A 120 35.69 -2.82 -24.34
C ALA A 120 36.46 -1.80 -25.21
N GLN A 121 36.71 -0.59 -24.71
CA GLN A 121 37.53 0.41 -25.41
C GLN A 121 38.99 -0.04 -25.54
N GLU A 122 39.57 -0.61 -24.48
CA GLU A 122 40.92 -1.20 -24.51
C GLU A 122 41.02 -2.33 -25.53
N LEU A 123 40.00 -3.20 -25.62
CA LEU A 123 39.95 -4.27 -26.61
C LEU A 123 39.88 -3.72 -28.05
N VAL A 124 39.12 -2.65 -28.29
CA VAL A 124 39.05 -2.01 -29.60
C VAL A 124 40.40 -1.38 -29.98
N ALA A 125 41.05 -0.69 -29.04
CA ALA A 125 42.37 -0.09 -29.25
C ALA A 125 43.45 -1.17 -29.51
N ALA A 126 43.41 -2.30 -28.79
CA ALA A 126 44.31 -3.41 -29.02
C ALA A 126 44.11 -4.06 -30.40
N LYS A 127 42.87 -4.12 -30.89
CA LYS A 127 42.58 -4.63 -32.23
C LYS A 127 43.09 -3.71 -33.34
N SER A 128 43.01 -2.39 -33.17
CA SER A 128 43.53 -1.44 -34.15
C SER A 128 45.05 -1.51 -34.24
N THR A 129 45.76 -1.59 -33.11
CA THR A 129 47.23 -1.73 -33.12
C THR A 129 47.67 -3.05 -33.76
N LEU A 130 46.93 -4.14 -33.51
CA LEU A 130 47.20 -5.43 -34.16
C LEU A 130 47.02 -5.34 -35.69
N ALA A 131 45.99 -4.65 -36.17
CA ALA A 131 45.77 -4.42 -37.60
C ALA A 131 46.89 -3.56 -38.24
N GLU A 132 47.37 -2.53 -37.52
CA GLU A 132 48.51 -1.71 -37.96
C GLU A 132 49.79 -2.54 -38.10
N PHE A 133 50.10 -3.40 -37.12
CA PHE A 133 51.25 -4.29 -37.20
C PHE A 133 51.13 -5.30 -38.35
N GLN A 134 49.94 -5.87 -38.58
CA GLN A 134 49.70 -6.75 -39.72
C GLN A 134 49.94 -6.05 -41.06
N ALA A 135 49.47 -4.81 -41.21
CA ALA A 135 49.71 -4.01 -42.41
C ALA A 135 51.20 -3.72 -42.60
N ARG A 136 51.93 -3.42 -41.52
CA ARG A 136 53.37 -3.16 -41.58
C ARG A 136 54.18 -4.40 -41.97
N ILE A 137 53.78 -5.58 -41.49
CA ILE A 137 54.40 -6.85 -41.90
C ILE A 137 54.17 -7.08 -43.40
N ALA A 138 52.96 -6.88 -43.91
CA ALA A 138 52.66 -7.05 -45.33
C ALA A 138 53.48 -6.10 -46.23
N GLU A 139 53.64 -4.84 -45.81
CA GLU A 139 54.48 -3.86 -46.50
C GLU A 139 55.96 -4.30 -46.53
N LEU A 140 56.50 -4.74 -45.39
CA LEU A 140 57.89 -5.24 -45.32
C LEU A 140 58.08 -6.53 -46.14
N GLU A 141 57.10 -7.43 -46.17
CA GLU A 141 57.12 -8.62 -47.04
C GLU A 141 57.14 -8.24 -48.52
N GLN A 142 56.39 -7.21 -48.93
CA GLN A 142 56.41 -6.69 -50.30
C GLN A 142 57.77 -6.07 -50.66
N ILE A 143 58.35 -5.26 -49.77
CA ILE A 143 59.67 -4.64 -49.98
C ILE A 143 60.74 -5.73 -50.13
N THR A 144 60.75 -6.72 -49.25
CA THR A 144 61.70 -7.83 -49.33
C THR A 144 61.52 -8.68 -50.59
N ALA A 145 60.29 -8.85 -51.12
CA ALA A 145 60.05 -9.51 -52.40
C ALA A 145 60.59 -8.68 -53.58
N GLN A 146 60.35 -7.36 -53.59
CA GLN A 146 60.87 -6.46 -54.63
C GLN A 146 62.39 -6.44 -54.65
N ASP A 147 63.05 -6.38 -53.49
CA ASP A 147 64.50 -6.34 -53.44
C ASP A 147 65.13 -7.68 -53.83
N ARG A 148 64.46 -8.81 -53.55
CA ARG A 148 64.87 -10.12 -54.10
C ARG A 148 64.80 -10.14 -55.63
N GLN A 149 63.73 -9.60 -56.21
CA GLN A 149 63.59 -9.53 -57.67
C GLN A 149 64.66 -8.63 -58.30
N LYS A 150 64.98 -7.48 -57.67
CA LYS A 150 66.09 -6.62 -58.12
C LYS A 150 67.44 -7.31 -58.02
N LEU A 151 67.68 -8.09 -56.96
CA LEU A 151 68.89 -8.89 -56.82
C LEU A 151 69.02 -9.97 -57.90
N GLU A 152 67.93 -10.66 -58.22
CA GLU A 152 67.90 -11.67 -59.28
C GLU A 152 68.18 -11.04 -60.66
N GLN A 153 67.52 -9.92 -60.96
CA GLN A 153 67.80 -9.13 -62.18
C GLN A 153 69.26 -8.66 -62.25
N ALA A 154 69.83 -8.19 -61.14
CA ALA A 154 71.22 -7.78 -61.08
C ALA A 154 72.19 -8.96 -61.25
N ALA A 155 71.85 -10.15 -60.73
CA ALA A 155 72.61 -11.37 -60.92
C ALA A 155 72.60 -11.82 -62.38
N ASP A 156 71.43 -11.80 -63.05
CA ASP A 156 71.29 -12.12 -64.48
C ASP A 156 72.10 -11.16 -65.36
N VAL A 157 72.10 -9.86 -65.05
CA VAL A 157 72.94 -8.87 -65.75
C VAL A 157 74.42 -9.18 -65.58
N ILE A 158 74.87 -9.59 -64.39
CA ILE A 158 76.26 -10.01 -64.19
C ILE A 158 76.60 -11.26 -65.00
N GLU A 159 75.68 -12.23 -65.11
CA GLU A 159 75.88 -13.44 -65.90
C GLU A 159 75.94 -13.15 -67.42
N HIS A 160 75.07 -12.27 -67.91
CA HIS A 160 75.10 -11.78 -69.29
C HIS A 160 76.38 -11.00 -69.61
N LEU A 161 76.82 -10.12 -68.71
CA LEU A 161 78.08 -9.37 -68.89
C LEU A 161 79.32 -10.28 -68.80
N ARG A 162 79.24 -11.39 -68.04
CA ARG A 162 80.33 -12.38 -67.92
C ARG A 162 80.46 -13.26 -69.18
N SER A 163 79.36 -13.55 -69.86
CA SER A 163 79.35 -14.34 -71.11
C SER A 163 79.68 -13.52 -72.37
N GLY A 164 79.53 -12.18 -72.32
CA GLY A 164 79.74 -11.27 -73.46
C GLY A 164 81.18 -10.85 -73.79
N GLY A 165 82.19 -11.31 -73.05
CA GLY A 165 83.63 -11.17 -73.39
C GLY A 165 84.10 -9.82 -73.94
N GLY A 166 84.56 -8.90 -73.07
CA GLY A 166 85.57 -7.92 -73.49
C GLY A 166 85.59 -6.55 -72.81
N GLU A 167 84.47 -5.84 -72.63
CA GLU A 167 84.51 -4.40 -72.29
C GLU A 167 83.97 -3.98 -70.90
N SER A 168 83.40 -4.89 -70.11
CA SER A 168 82.59 -4.51 -68.93
C SER A 168 83.26 -4.64 -67.54
N SER A 169 84.56 -4.42 -67.36
CA SER A 169 85.18 -4.48 -66.01
C SER A 169 84.64 -3.40 -65.05
N ALA A 170 84.47 -2.17 -65.54
CA ALA A 170 83.91 -1.06 -64.75
C ALA A 170 82.41 -1.22 -64.49
N GLU A 171 81.67 -1.81 -65.43
CA GLU A 171 80.24 -2.09 -65.28
C GLU A 171 79.98 -3.28 -64.35
N LEU A 172 80.84 -4.31 -64.38
CA LEU A 172 80.83 -5.40 -63.40
C LEU A 172 81.13 -4.91 -61.98
N ALA A 173 82.05 -3.95 -61.82
CA ALA A 173 82.33 -3.34 -60.52
C ALA A 173 81.12 -2.54 -60.00
N LYS A 174 80.43 -1.78 -60.86
CA LYS A 174 79.19 -1.07 -60.51
C LYS A 174 78.05 -2.02 -60.17
N ALA A 175 77.86 -3.09 -60.93
CA ALA A 175 76.85 -4.11 -60.66
C ALA A 175 77.12 -4.85 -59.34
N ARG A 176 78.39 -5.17 -59.03
CA ARG A 176 78.77 -5.77 -57.74
C ARG A 176 78.51 -4.82 -56.57
N ALA A 177 78.86 -3.54 -56.68
CA ALA A 177 78.57 -2.56 -55.65
C ALA A 177 77.05 -2.36 -55.44
N HIS A 178 76.27 -2.44 -56.51
CA HIS A 178 74.81 -2.37 -56.43
C HIS A 178 74.20 -3.61 -55.74
N ILE A 179 74.70 -4.82 -56.05
CA ILE A 179 74.31 -6.05 -55.33
C ILE A 179 74.69 -5.98 -53.86
N GLU A 180 75.88 -5.46 -53.52
CA GLU A 180 76.31 -5.34 -52.14
C GLU A 180 75.41 -4.36 -51.36
N THR A 181 75.01 -3.25 -51.99
CA THR A 181 74.08 -2.28 -51.40
C THR A 181 72.69 -2.88 -51.20
N LEU A 182 72.12 -3.52 -52.24
CA LEU A 182 70.83 -4.22 -52.15
C LEU A 182 70.85 -5.36 -51.14
N SER A 183 71.99 -6.06 -50.98
CA SER A 183 72.14 -7.12 -49.97
C SER A 183 72.12 -6.59 -48.55
N ARG A 184 72.68 -5.39 -48.30
CA ARG A 184 72.60 -4.70 -47.00
C ARG A 184 71.18 -4.24 -46.72
N GLU A 185 70.51 -3.63 -47.69
CA GLU A 185 69.11 -3.21 -47.58
C GLU A 185 68.17 -4.40 -47.32
N LEU A 186 68.40 -5.54 -47.96
CA LEU A 186 67.67 -6.78 -47.68
C LEU A 186 67.94 -7.35 -46.30
N SER A 187 69.19 -7.28 -45.80
CA SER A 187 69.48 -7.70 -44.43
C SER A 187 68.80 -6.82 -43.39
N ASP A 188 68.76 -5.50 -43.62
CA ASP A 188 68.12 -4.54 -42.72
C ASP A 188 66.58 -4.62 -42.77
N CYS A 189 66.00 -4.88 -43.94
CA CYS A 189 64.56 -5.14 -44.03
C CYS A 189 64.20 -6.47 -43.35
N ARG A 190 65.07 -7.47 -43.45
CA ARG A 190 64.85 -8.77 -42.80
C ARG A 190 64.93 -8.69 -41.29
N THR A 191 65.85 -7.90 -40.72
CA THR A 191 65.92 -7.70 -39.26
C THR A 191 64.68 -6.96 -38.75
N LYS A 192 64.23 -5.91 -39.45
CA LYS A 192 62.99 -5.18 -39.11
C LYS A 192 61.73 -6.05 -39.22
N LEU A 193 61.69 -6.95 -40.19
CA LEU A 193 60.58 -7.89 -40.36
C LEU A 193 60.55 -8.95 -39.24
N GLU A 194 61.71 -9.41 -38.78
CA GLU A 194 61.79 -10.32 -37.63
C GLU A 194 61.47 -9.62 -36.30
N GLU A 195 61.82 -8.35 -36.15
CA GLU A 195 61.47 -7.55 -34.96
C GLU A 195 59.96 -7.31 -34.88
N THR A 196 59.33 -6.87 -35.96
CA THR A 196 57.87 -6.70 -36.04
C THR A 196 57.10 -8.02 -35.91
N ARG A 197 57.63 -9.15 -36.41
CA ARG A 197 57.06 -10.48 -36.15
C ARG A 197 57.13 -10.89 -34.67
N ARG A 198 58.22 -10.55 -33.97
CA ARG A 198 58.33 -10.81 -32.53
C ARG A 198 57.32 -9.98 -31.76
N ASP A 199 57.18 -8.71 -32.07
CA ASP A 199 56.19 -7.84 -31.41
C ASP A 199 54.75 -8.31 -31.67
N LEU A 200 54.44 -8.71 -32.91
CA LEU A 200 53.15 -9.32 -33.25
C LEU A 200 52.92 -10.61 -32.46
N SER A 201 53.93 -11.48 -32.32
CA SER A 201 53.80 -12.72 -31.55
C SER A 201 53.54 -12.49 -30.05
N VAL A 202 54.11 -11.42 -29.47
CA VAL A 202 53.87 -11.06 -28.07
C VAL A 202 52.45 -10.52 -27.89
N LEU A 203 51.95 -9.72 -28.84
CA LEU A 203 50.57 -9.23 -28.85
C LEU A 203 49.54 -10.33 -29.14
N GLU A 204 49.85 -11.27 -30.03
CA GLU A 204 49.00 -12.44 -30.28
C GLU A 204 48.98 -13.36 -29.06
N GLN A 205 50.08 -13.49 -28.31
CA GLN A 205 50.10 -14.23 -27.05
C GLN A 205 49.30 -13.54 -25.93
N THR A 206 49.28 -12.20 -25.87
CA THR A 206 48.43 -11.49 -24.90
C THR A 206 46.96 -11.55 -25.31
N GLU A 207 46.65 -11.46 -26.61
CA GLU A 207 45.30 -11.68 -27.12
C GLU A 207 44.86 -13.14 -26.91
N GLN A 208 45.72 -14.13 -27.18
CA GLN A 208 45.45 -15.54 -26.91
C GLN A 208 45.29 -15.82 -25.44
N ARG A 209 46.08 -15.25 -24.53
CA ARG A 209 45.84 -15.38 -23.07
C ARG A 209 44.51 -14.77 -22.65
N SER A 210 44.13 -13.62 -23.22
CA SER A 210 42.83 -13.00 -22.94
C SER A 210 41.66 -13.83 -23.51
N ARG A 211 41.84 -14.43 -24.70
CA ARG A 211 40.90 -15.35 -25.33
C ARG A 211 40.87 -16.71 -24.65
N GLU A 212 41.98 -17.20 -24.09
CA GLU A 212 42.09 -18.44 -23.32
C GLU A 212 41.44 -18.26 -21.95
N LEU A 213 41.58 -17.11 -21.29
CA LEU A 213 40.79 -16.81 -20.08
C LEU A 213 39.29 -16.73 -20.39
N ALA A 214 38.92 -16.13 -21.53
CA ALA A 214 37.53 -16.10 -22.00
C ALA A 214 37.01 -17.46 -22.50
N GLN A 215 37.88 -18.30 -23.08
CA GLN A 215 37.58 -19.65 -23.58
C GLN A 215 37.67 -20.71 -22.48
N GLN A 216 38.44 -20.53 -21.42
CA GLN A 216 38.39 -21.37 -20.22
C GLN A 216 37.04 -21.17 -19.51
N LEU A 217 36.60 -19.91 -19.38
CA LEU A 217 35.25 -19.58 -18.90
C LEU A 217 34.12 -20.05 -19.83
N ALA A 218 34.37 -20.22 -21.14
CA ALA A 218 33.38 -20.68 -22.13
C ALA A 218 33.46 -22.18 -22.48
N ALA A 219 34.60 -22.84 -22.30
CA ALA A 219 34.83 -24.28 -22.51
C ALA A 219 34.33 -25.08 -21.28
N GLU A 220 34.45 -24.51 -20.07
CA GLU A 220 33.75 -24.99 -18.87
C GLU A 220 32.22 -25.02 -19.05
N LEU A 221 31.66 -24.23 -19.98
CA LEU A 221 30.24 -24.21 -20.32
C LEU A 221 29.85 -25.11 -21.51
N LYS A 222 30.80 -25.65 -22.30
CA LYS A 222 30.52 -26.31 -23.59
C LYS A 222 30.83 -27.81 -23.63
N GLU A 223 31.65 -28.35 -22.71
CA GLU A 223 31.99 -29.79 -22.62
C GLU A 223 30.87 -30.70 -22.04
N ALA A 224 29.70 -30.11 -21.77
CA ALA A 224 28.53 -30.74 -21.13
C ALA A 224 27.48 -31.40 -22.06
N ARG A 225 27.74 -31.61 -23.36
CA ARG A 225 26.76 -32.19 -24.35
C ARG A 225 27.43 -33.16 -25.36
N SER A 226 26.79 -34.30 -25.74
CA SER A 226 27.28 -35.59 -26.39
C SER A 226 27.93 -36.79 -25.57
N PHE A 227 27.22 -37.63 -24.78
CA PHE A 227 26.70 -39.01 -25.06
C PHE A 227 27.75 -40.01 -25.65
N GLY A 228 27.93 -41.31 -25.32
CA GLY A 228 27.32 -42.34 -24.45
C GLY A 228 27.56 -43.78 -24.99
N GLY A 229 27.91 -44.77 -24.14
CA GLY A 229 27.48 -46.20 -24.22
C GLY A 229 28.32 -47.35 -24.87
N GLY A 230 28.85 -48.26 -24.01
CA GLY A 230 28.96 -49.77 -24.03
C GLY A 230 29.38 -50.60 -25.28
N ILE A 231 29.71 -51.91 -25.25
CA ILE A 231 30.00 -52.94 -24.22
C ILE A 231 30.51 -54.23 -24.96
N THR A 232 31.40 -54.99 -24.29
CA THR A 232 31.75 -56.44 -24.35
C THR A 232 32.26 -57.19 -25.60
N GLU A 233 33.51 -57.67 -25.46
CA GLU A 233 33.88 -59.09 -25.29
C GLU A 233 33.49 -60.14 -26.36
N VAL A 234 34.31 -60.23 -27.42
CA VAL A 234 34.41 -61.44 -28.26
C VAL A 234 35.88 -61.86 -28.41
N ALA A 235 36.30 -62.66 -27.43
CA ALA A 235 36.78 -64.02 -27.66
C ALA A 235 37.84 -64.28 -28.77
N ARG A 236 39.06 -64.51 -28.28
CA ARG A 236 39.73 -65.83 -28.39
C ARG A 236 40.26 -66.35 -29.73
N THR A 237 40.24 -65.59 -30.82
CA THR A 237 40.76 -66.08 -32.13
C THR A 237 41.96 -65.31 -32.69
N ARG A 238 42.88 -64.82 -31.82
CA ARG A 238 44.13 -64.17 -32.29
C ARG A 238 45.43 -64.81 -31.77
N LYS A 239 45.38 -65.92 -31.05
CA LYS A 239 46.57 -66.52 -30.40
C LYS A 239 47.56 -67.16 -31.39
N ASN A 240 47.10 -67.57 -32.58
CA ASN A 240 47.97 -68.19 -33.60
C ASN A 240 48.49 -67.19 -34.66
N ARG A 241 47.93 -65.97 -34.72
CA ARG A 241 48.51 -64.83 -35.47
C ARG A 241 49.58 -64.09 -34.65
N LEU A 242 49.65 -64.36 -33.34
CA LEU A 242 50.44 -63.65 -32.34
C LEU A 242 51.92 -64.05 -32.27
N GLN A 243 52.39 -65.09 -32.96
CA GLN A 243 53.83 -65.41 -32.97
C GLN A 243 54.59 -64.69 -34.08
N ARG A 244 53.99 -64.47 -35.26
CA ARG A 244 54.60 -63.65 -36.32
C ARG A 244 54.37 -62.15 -36.10
N ALA A 245 53.27 -61.77 -35.43
CA ALA A 245 53.09 -60.41 -34.97
C ALA A 245 53.95 -60.07 -33.74
N LYS A 246 54.49 -61.02 -32.96
CA LYS A 246 55.21 -60.75 -31.68
C LYS A 246 56.51 -59.95 -31.82
N LEU A 247 57.15 -59.98 -32.99
CA LEU A 247 58.33 -59.16 -33.27
C LEU A 247 57.95 -57.74 -33.69
N MET A 248 56.92 -57.56 -34.54
CA MET A 248 56.34 -56.23 -34.81
C MET A 248 55.53 -55.66 -33.62
N LEU A 249 55.05 -56.51 -32.72
CA LEU A 249 54.33 -56.15 -31.51
C LEU A 249 55.24 -55.77 -30.36
N ARG A 250 56.56 -56.01 -30.35
CA ARG A 250 57.37 -55.38 -29.29
C ARG A 250 57.45 -53.87 -29.52
N GLU A 251 57.70 -53.45 -30.75
CA GLU A 251 57.64 -52.04 -31.18
C GLU A 251 56.22 -51.44 -31.18
N GLN A 252 55.20 -52.23 -31.52
CA GLN A 252 53.81 -51.76 -31.41
C GLN A 252 53.17 -51.98 -30.02
N SER A 253 53.75 -52.75 -29.09
CA SER A 253 53.20 -52.95 -27.73
C SER A 253 53.54 -51.85 -26.76
N GLU A 254 54.68 -51.18 -26.91
CA GLU A 254 54.89 -49.90 -26.22
C GLU A 254 53.90 -48.85 -26.76
N LYS A 255 53.72 -48.80 -28.09
CA LYS A 255 52.73 -47.89 -28.70
C LYS A 255 51.29 -48.26 -28.35
N LEU A 256 50.95 -49.54 -28.15
CA LEU A 256 49.63 -50.01 -27.73
C LEU A 256 49.41 -50.00 -26.21
N ARG A 257 50.48 -49.99 -25.41
CA ARG A 257 50.39 -49.77 -23.96
C ARG A 257 50.23 -48.29 -23.67
N VAL A 258 50.96 -47.43 -24.37
CA VAL A 258 50.73 -45.97 -24.36
C VAL A 258 49.37 -45.63 -24.97
N ALA A 259 48.99 -46.25 -26.10
CA ALA A 259 47.65 -46.06 -26.66
C ALA A 259 46.55 -46.72 -25.81
N GLY A 260 46.86 -47.77 -25.04
CA GLY A 260 45.93 -48.50 -24.17
C GLY A 260 45.72 -47.83 -22.83
N GLU A 261 46.78 -47.26 -22.24
CA GLU A 261 46.72 -46.35 -21.09
C GLU A 261 46.08 -45.03 -21.52
N ALA A 262 46.35 -44.53 -22.74
CA ALA A 262 45.60 -43.42 -23.33
C ALA A 262 44.12 -43.80 -23.57
N LEU A 263 43.80 -44.99 -24.04
CA LEU A 263 42.40 -45.43 -24.24
C LEU A 263 41.68 -45.65 -22.91
N ARG A 264 42.36 -46.16 -21.88
CA ARG A 264 41.79 -46.40 -20.56
C ARG A 264 41.58 -45.09 -19.80
N THR A 265 42.54 -44.16 -19.87
CA THR A 265 42.34 -42.79 -19.39
C THR A 265 41.24 -42.08 -20.17
N ARG A 266 41.12 -42.30 -21.48
CA ARG A 266 39.99 -41.78 -22.27
C ARG A 266 38.66 -42.41 -21.90
N PHE A 267 38.65 -43.69 -21.50
CA PHE A 267 37.44 -44.40 -21.06
C PHE A 267 37.01 -43.95 -19.67
N ASP A 268 37.95 -43.83 -18.72
CA ASP A 268 37.71 -43.31 -17.38
C ASP A 268 37.29 -41.82 -17.45
N GLN A 269 37.89 -41.05 -18.38
CA GLN A 269 37.43 -39.70 -18.71
C GLN A 269 36.03 -39.70 -19.33
N CYS A 270 35.68 -40.67 -20.17
CA CYS A 270 34.31 -40.79 -20.70
C CYS A 270 33.29 -41.13 -19.60
N GLU A 271 33.62 -42.01 -18.65
CA GLU A 271 32.74 -42.30 -17.51
C GLU A 271 32.56 -41.08 -16.60
N GLN A 272 33.64 -40.38 -16.28
CA GLN A 272 33.58 -39.13 -15.51
C GLN A 272 32.75 -38.06 -16.24
N VAL A 273 32.87 -37.96 -17.56
CA VAL A 273 32.07 -37.05 -18.37
C VAL A 273 30.59 -37.44 -18.37
N LEU A 274 30.25 -38.73 -18.44
CA LEU A 274 28.87 -39.19 -18.35
C LEU A 274 28.25 -38.91 -16.98
N ALA A 275 29.01 -39.13 -15.89
CA ALA A 275 28.60 -38.76 -14.54
C ALA A 275 28.37 -37.25 -14.43
N GLN A 276 29.31 -36.43 -14.91
CA GLN A 276 29.19 -34.97 -14.93
C GLN A 276 28.00 -34.48 -15.78
N ARG A 277 27.61 -35.18 -16.84
CA ARG A 277 26.41 -34.84 -17.64
C ARG A 277 25.11 -35.17 -16.93
N GLN A 278 25.09 -36.25 -16.18
CA GLN A 278 23.95 -36.58 -15.34
C GLN A 278 23.81 -35.55 -14.20
N ASP A 279 24.94 -35.11 -13.65
CA ASP A 279 25.00 -34.02 -12.67
C ASP A 279 24.61 -32.67 -13.28
N LEU A 280 24.96 -32.39 -14.54
CA LEU A 280 24.59 -31.15 -15.22
C LEU A 280 23.14 -31.13 -15.70
N LEU A 281 22.59 -32.27 -16.12
CA LEU A 281 21.17 -32.39 -16.41
C LEU A 281 20.33 -32.24 -15.15
N SER A 282 20.74 -32.88 -14.05
CA SER A 282 20.07 -32.67 -12.77
C SER A 282 20.24 -31.24 -12.27
N ALA A 283 21.43 -30.62 -12.38
CA ALA A 283 21.64 -29.21 -12.06
C ALA A 283 20.79 -28.28 -12.95
N ARG A 284 20.64 -28.58 -14.24
CA ARG A 284 19.76 -27.84 -15.15
C ARG A 284 18.29 -28.00 -14.78
N GLU A 285 17.86 -29.18 -14.36
CA GLU A 285 16.51 -29.40 -13.84
C GLU A 285 16.30 -28.64 -12.53
N VAL A 286 17.30 -28.59 -11.64
CA VAL A 286 17.25 -27.76 -10.43
C VAL A 286 17.20 -26.28 -10.77
N ILE A 287 17.98 -25.78 -11.74
CA ILE A 287 17.97 -24.38 -12.19
C ILE A 287 16.64 -24.04 -12.86
N ASN A 288 16.11 -24.89 -13.73
CA ASN A 288 14.80 -24.69 -14.35
C ASN A 288 13.68 -24.74 -13.31
N ALA A 289 13.76 -25.63 -12.32
CA ALA A 289 12.82 -25.68 -11.21
C ALA A 289 12.94 -24.42 -10.33
N ALA A 290 14.14 -23.91 -10.09
CA ALA A 290 14.40 -22.67 -9.37
C ALA A 290 13.91 -21.44 -10.15
N GLN A 291 14.14 -21.37 -11.47
CA GLN A 291 13.62 -20.32 -12.34
C GLN A 291 12.09 -20.34 -12.39
N ARG A 292 11.45 -21.51 -12.53
CA ARG A 292 10.00 -21.64 -12.44
C ARG A 292 9.46 -21.22 -11.07
N ARG A 293 10.20 -21.47 -9.98
CA ARG A 293 9.85 -20.97 -8.63
C ARG A 293 9.99 -19.45 -8.56
N ILE A 294 11.05 -18.86 -9.12
CA ILE A 294 11.29 -17.41 -9.16
C ILE A 294 10.25 -16.71 -10.05
N GLU A 295 9.89 -17.27 -11.19
CA GLU A 295 8.83 -16.73 -12.06
C GLU A 295 7.47 -16.82 -11.38
N LYS A 296 7.17 -17.92 -10.70
CA LYS A 296 5.95 -18.04 -9.88
C LYS A 296 5.92 -17.03 -8.73
N THR A 297 7.04 -16.78 -8.04
CA THR A 297 7.10 -15.76 -6.98
C THR A 297 7.06 -14.33 -7.54
N LYS A 298 7.70 -14.04 -8.67
CA LYS A 298 7.61 -12.73 -9.37
C LYS A 298 6.20 -12.48 -9.91
N ALA A 299 5.55 -13.48 -10.49
CA ALA A 299 4.16 -13.38 -10.96
C ALA A 299 3.20 -13.16 -9.78
N ARG A 300 3.38 -13.88 -8.66
CA ARG A 300 2.64 -13.65 -7.42
C ARG A 300 2.88 -12.25 -6.84
N GLY A 301 4.12 -11.76 -6.84
CA GLY A 301 4.47 -10.41 -6.38
C GLY A 301 3.86 -9.31 -7.23
N ARG A 302 3.86 -9.46 -8.57
CA ARG A 302 3.20 -8.51 -9.48
C ARG A 302 1.68 -8.53 -9.34
N ALA A 303 1.07 -9.72 -9.25
CA ALA A 303 -0.37 -9.85 -9.02
C ALA A 303 -0.80 -9.26 -7.67
N ALA A 304 -0.02 -9.50 -6.61
CA ALA A 304 -0.24 -8.91 -5.30
C ALA A 304 -0.10 -7.39 -5.32
N ALA A 305 0.92 -6.84 -6.00
CA ALA A 305 1.08 -5.40 -6.17
C ALA A 305 -0.10 -4.77 -6.92
N THR A 306 -0.59 -5.40 -8.00
CA THR A 306 -1.76 -4.90 -8.74
C THR A 306 -3.03 -4.93 -7.90
N LEU A 307 -3.24 -5.97 -7.09
CA LEU A 307 -4.36 -6.04 -6.15
C LEU A 307 -4.25 -4.96 -5.08
N MET A 308 -3.05 -4.70 -4.56
CA MET A 308 -2.82 -3.65 -3.58
C MET A 308 -3.11 -2.26 -4.15
N TYR A 309 -2.67 -1.97 -5.38
CA TYR A 309 -3.00 -0.72 -6.07
C TYR A 309 -4.50 -0.58 -6.36
N ALA A 310 -5.18 -1.68 -6.71
CA ALA A 310 -6.64 -1.69 -6.87
C ALA A 310 -7.36 -1.41 -5.54
N CYS A 311 -6.94 -2.03 -4.43
CA CYS A 311 -7.48 -1.73 -3.10
C CYS A 311 -7.21 -0.28 -2.68
N MET A 312 -6.00 0.23 -2.89
CA MET A 312 -5.64 1.61 -2.54
C MET A 312 -6.46 2.63 -3.35
N THR A 313 -6.67 2.39 -4.65
CA THR A 313 -7.50 3.26 -5.48
C THR A 313 -8.97 3.25 -5.02
N LEU A 314 -9.52 2.08 -4.65
CA LEU A 314 -10.87 2.00 -4.08
C LEU A 314 -10.99 2.72 -2.72
N LEU A 315 -9.96 2.63 -1.87
CA LEU A 315 -9.94 3.36 -0.59
C LEU A 315 -9.90 4.88 -0.81
N ILE A 316 -9.07 5.35 -1.74
CA ILE A 316 -9.00 6.78 -2.10
C ILE A 316 -10.34 7.25 -2.67
N LEU A 317 -10.95 6.48 -3.58
CA LEU A 317 -12.26 6.77 -4.15
C LEU A 317 -13.36 6.82 -3.08
N GLY A 318 -13.36 5.87 -2.14
CA GLY A 318 -14.28 5.87 -1.00
C GLY A 318 -14.12 7.11 -0.11
N GLY A 319 -12.87 7.50 0.19
CA GLY A 319 -12.56 8.71 0.96
C GLY A 319 -13.04 9.99 0.26
N ILE A 320 -12.78 10.11 -1.05
CA ILE A 320 -13.25 11.26 -1.85
C ILE A 320 -14.78 11.28 -1.92
N ALA A 321 -15.42 10.14 -2.17
CA ALA A 321 -16.88 10.02 -2.20
C ALA A 321 -17.53 10.43 -0.88
N TRP A 322 -16.91 10.12 0.26
CA TRP A 322 -17.39 10.50 1.59
C TRP A 322 -17.29 12.01 1.87
N ILE A 323 -16.21 12.64 1.40
CA ILE A 323 -16.01 14.10 1.55
C ILE A 323 -16.98 14.85 0.64
N VAL A 324 -17.06 14.45 -0.63
CA VAL A 324 -17.95 15.08 -1.61
C VAL A 324 -19.42 14.92 -1.21
N SER A 325 -19.82 13.77 -0.68
CA SER A 325 -21.20 13.57 -0.20
C SER A 325 -21.57 14.53 0.93
N GLY A 326 -20.63 14.85 1.83
CA GLY A 326 -20.85 15.77 2.93
C GLY A 326 -21.00 17.24 2.49
N GLN A 327 -20.40 17.63 1.37
CA GLN A 327 -20.52 18.98 0.82
C GLN A 327 -21.78 19.17 -0.04
N VAL A 328 -22.12 18.16 -0.84
CA VAL A 328 -23.22 18.26 -1.80
C VAL A 328 -24.57 17.90 -1.18
N TRP A 329 -24.58 17.03 -0.15
CA TRP A 329 -25.80 16.65 0.57
C TRP A 329 -25.62 16.84 2.10
N PRO A 330 -25.81 18.07 2.61
CA PRO A 330 -25.88 18.29 4.05
C PRO A 330 -27.06 17.49 4.60
N GLY A 331 -26.80 16.54 5.49
CA GLY A 331 -27.84 15.71 6.10
C GLY A 331 -28.86 16.54 6.88
N TYR A 332 -30.00 15.93 7.19
CA TYR A 332 -31.00 16.53 8.07
C TYR A 332 -30.56 16.41 9.54
N PHE A 333 -30.62 17.51 10.28
CA PHE A 333 -30.31 17.58 11.70
C PHE A 333 -31.54 18.06 12.48
N SER A 334 -31.75 17.51 13.69
CA SER A 334 -32.68 18.08 14.68
C SER A 334 -31.92 18.99 15.62
N ALA A 335 -32.37 20.23 15.74
CA ALA A 335 -32.04 21.10 16.85
C ALA A 335 -33.16 21.06 17.88
N ARG A 336 -32.80 20.86 19.16
CA ARG A 336 -33.77 20.81 20.26
C ARG A 336 -33.55 21.98 21.21
N SER A 337 -34.65 22.60 21.63
CA SER A 337 -34.65 23.63 22.67
C SER A 337 -35.78 23.36 23.65
N ALA A 338 -35.64 23.84 24.89
CA ALA A 338 -36.67 23.71 25.91
C ALA A 338 -37.01 25.10 26.45
N ILE A 339 -38.31 25.39 26.51
CA ILE A 339 -38.85 26.58 27.17
C ILE A 339 -39.75 26.15 28.32
N GLY A 340 -39.76 26.94 29.38
CA GLY A 340 -40.56 26.63 30.55
C GLY A 340 -41.35 27.83 31.06
N ALA A 341 -42.41 27.54 31.80
CA ALA A 341 -43.12 28.50 32.60
C ALA A 341 -42.26 28.87 33.82
N ASP A 342 -42.20 30.16 34.11
CA ASP A 342 -41.57 30.69 35.30
C ASP A 342 -42.42 31.83 35.87
N SER A 343 -42.59 31.84 37.18
CA SER A 343 -43.13 32.98 37.90
C SER A 343 -42.11 33.40 38.93
N ARG A 344 -41.29 34.38 38.54
CA ARG A 344 -40.15 34.95 39.28
C ARG A 344 -40.28 34.98 40.81
N ASN A 345 -41.48 35.23 41.36
CA ASN A 345 -41.72 35.42 42.80
C ASN A 345 -42.75 34.46 43.42
N ARG A 346 -43.31 33.48 42.69
CA ARG A 346 -44.27 32.50 43.25
C ARG A 346 -44.07 31.12 42.63
N THR A 347 -44.61 30.08 43.25
CA THR A 347 -44.76 28.79 42.58
C THR A 347 -46.06 28.79 41.78
N LEU A 348 -46.00 28.32 40.53
CA LEU A 348 -47.20 28.17 39.68
C LEU A 348 -47.99 26.95 40.15
N SER A 349 -49.31 27.11 40.22
CA SER A 349 -50.21 25.99 40.48
C SER A 349 -50.30 25.05 39.27
N GLN A 350 -50.70 23.80 39.50
CA GLN A 350 -50.86 22.82 38.43
C GLN A 350 -51.88 23.26 37.36
N ALA A 351 -52.91 24.00 37.75
CA ALA A 351 -53.89 24.57 36.82
C ALA A 351 -53.26 25.66 35.91
N GLU A 352 -52.44 26.54 36.48
CA GLU A 352 -51.72 27.59 35.73
C GLU A 352 -50.69 26.99 34.77
N LEU A 353 -50.01 25.92 35.16
CA LEU A 353 -49.09 25.19 34.29
C LEU A 353 -49.81 24.50 33.11
N ALA A 354 -51.01 23.96 33.35
CA ALA A 354 -51.84 23.36 32.31
C ALA A 354 -52.40 24.42 31.33
N GLU A 355 -52.80 25.59 31.84
CA GLU A 355 -53.20 26.73 31.00
C GLU A 355 -52.05 27.25 30.16
N TRP A 356 -50.85 27.38 30.76
CA TRP A 356 -49.63 27.74 30.03
C TRP A 356 -49.37 26.78 28.87
N GLN A 357 -49.50 25.48 29.10
CA GLN A 357 -49.30 24.44 28.10
C GLN A 357 -50.34 24.52 26.98
N THR A 358 -51.62 24.64 27.34
CA THR A 358 -52.73 24.77 26.38
C THR A 358 -52.55 26.00 25.50
N PHE A 359 -52.12 27.12 26.09
CA PHE A 359 -51.80 28.33 25.35
C PHE A 359 -50.68 28.09 24.33
N HIS A 360 -49.54 27.51 24.73
CA HIS A 360 -48.41 27.26 23.81
C HIS A 360 -48.74 26.24 22.73
N GLN A 361 -49.61 25.28 23.01
CA GLN A 361 -50.11 24.34 22.01
C GLN A 361 -50.96 25.07 20.95
N SER A 362 -51.90 25.92 21.37
CA SER A 362 -52.73 26.72 20.45
C SER A 362 -51.93 27.78 19.68
N LEU A 363 -50.84 28.26 20.27
CA LEU A 363 -50.00 29.31 19.70
C LEU A 363 -49.29 28.86 18.41
N LEU A 364 -48.95 27.58 18.29
CA LEU A 364 -48.29 27.03 17.11
C LEU A 364 -49.18 27.07 15.86
N ASP A 365 -50.50 27.12 16.04
CA ASP A 365 -51.49 27.21 14.96
C ASP A 365 -52.03 28.64 14.73
N ASP A 366 -51.65 29.62 15.56
CA ASP A 366 -52.15 31.00 15.47
C ASP A 366 -51.50 31.77 14.29
N PRO A 367 -52.29 32.25 13.30
CA PRO A 367 -51.78 33.06 12.19
C PRO A 367 -51.03 34.31 12.63
N ARG A 368 -51.42 34.94 13.74
CA ARG A 368 -50.75 36.15 14.26
C ARG A 368 -49.34 35.86 14.76
N PHE A 369 -49.15 34.67 15.32
CA PHE A 369 -47.83 34.20 15.70
C PHE A 369 -46.98 33.93 14.46
N HIS A 370 -47.55 33.33 13.40
CA HIS A 370 -46.83 33.09 12.14
C HIS A 370 -46.33 34.38 11.50
N GLU A 371 -47.11 35.46 11.53
CA GLU A 371 -46.68 36.80 11.07
C GLU A 371 -45.51 37.34 11.91
N ALA A 372 -45.64 37.31 13.24
CA ALA A 372 -44.59 37.80 14.13
C ALA A 372 -43.28 36.98 14.05
N ALA A 373 -43.40 35.67 13.82
CA ALA A 373 -42.26 34.78 13.58
C ALA A 373 -41.63 35.06 12.21
N ALA A 374 -42.41 35.27 11.16
CA ALA A 374 -41.94 35.60 9.81
C ALA A 374 -41.10 36.89 9.80
N ASP A 375 -41.54 37.94 10.51
CA ASP A 375 -40.79 39.17 10.68
C ASP A 375 -39.42 38.95 11.34
N ARG A 376 -39.35 38.03 12.30
CA ARG A 376 -38.09 37.67 12.97
C ARG A 376 -37.17 36.86 12.06
N PHE A 377 -37.72 35.92 11.30
CA PHE A 377 -36.97 35.18 10.28
C PHE A 377 -36.39 36.13 9.23
N ASN A 378 -37.16 37.09 8.73
CA ASN A 378 -36.67 38.14 7.83
C ASN A 378 -35.53 38.96 8.43
N LYS A 379 -35.68 39.42 9.67
CA LYS A 379 -34.63 40.19 10.37
C LYS A 379 -33.34 39.41 10.60
N ARG A 380 -33.41 38.07 10.67
CA ARG A 380 -32.26 37.17 10.80
C ARG A 380 -31.70 36.71 9.44
N GLY A 381 -32.22 37.23 8.32
CA GLY A 381 -31.77 36.89 6.97
C GLY A 381 -32.31 35.56 6.43
N LEU A 382 -33.31 34.97 7.09
CA LEU A 382 -33.94 33.70 6.72
C LEU A 382 -35.19 33.97 5.86
N THR A 383 -34.99 34.55 4.68
CA THR A 383 -36.05 35.03 3.78
C THR A 383 -36.98 33.94 3.25
N THR A 384 -36.55 32.67 3.28
CA THR A 384 -37.38 31.51 2.91
C THR A 384 -38.56 31.27 3.85
N LEU A 385 -38.51 31.82 5.06
CA LEU A 385 -39.58 31.80 6.06
C LEU A 385 -40.09 33.22 6.34
N GLY A 386 -40.00 34.10 5.35
CA GLY A 386 -40.29 35.52 5.48
C GLY A 386 -41.77 35.90 5.45
N THR A 387 -42.67 34.93 5.30
CA THR A 387 -44.12 35.16 5.25
C THR A 387 -44.86 34.19 6.17
N ALA A 388 -46.01 34.62 6.70
CA ALA A 388 -46.81 33.79 7.60
C ALA A 388 -47.19 32.40 7.03
N PRO A 389 -47.60 32.26 5.74
CA PRO A 389 -47.89 30.94 5.17
C PRO A 389 -46.66 30.02 5.10
N GLN A 390 -45.46 30.56 4.87
CA GLN A 390 -44.22 29.79 4.85
C GLN A 390 -43.86 29.29 6.25
N VAL A 391 -44.04 30.14 7.27
CA VAL A 391 -43.84 29.74 8.67
C VAL A 391 -44.86 28.67 9.08
N ALA A 392 -46.14 28.83 8.71
CA ALA A 392 -47.17 27.84 9.00
C ALA A 392 -46.85 26.47 8.37
N LYS A 393 -46.39 26.48 7.11
CA LYS A 393 -45.95 25.27 6.41
C LYS A 393 -44.74 24.63 7.09
N PHE A 394 -43.73 25.44 7.42
CA PHE A 394 -42.52 25.00 8.12
C PHE A 394 -42.83 24.38 9.49
N LEU A 395 -43.72 24.98 10.27
CA LEU A 395 -44.12 24.44 11.57
C LEU A 395 -44.77 23.05 11.44
N LYS A 396 -45.54 22.82 10.37
CA LYS A 396 -46.18 21.51 10.11
C LYS A 396 -45.20 20.45 9.59
N GLU A 397 -44.26 20.84 8.73
CA GLU A 397 -43.37 19.89 8.05
C GLU A 397 -42.06 19.63 8.81
N SER A 398 -41.60 20.59 9.61
CA SER A 398 -40.22 20.63 10.09
C SER A 398 -40.08 20.99 11.57
N ALA A 399 -41.16 21.30 12.28
CA ALA A 399 -41.14 21.53 13.72
C ALA A 399 -42.06 20.55 14.45
N SER A 400 -41.65 20.13 15.64
CA SER A 400 -42.49 19.36 16.55
C SER A 400 -42.31 19.88 17.97
N ALA A 401 -43.42 20.06 18.67
CA ALA A 401 -43.43 20.46 20.07
C ALA A 401 -43.90 19.29 20.94
N GLU A 402 -43.09 18.92 21.93
CA GLU A 402 -43.41 17.91 22.93
C GLU A 402 -43.69 18.59 24.27
N PHE A 403 -44.74 18.13 24.94
CA PHE A 403 -45.18 18.64 26.24
C PHE A 403 -45.20 17.48 27.24
N ASN A 404 -44.02 17.03 27.65
CA ASN A 404 -43.85 15.84 28.49
C ASN A 404 -43.99 16.15 29.99
N GLU A 405 -43.74 17.39 30.40
CA GLU A 405 -43.80 17.84 31.80
C GLU A 405 -44.68 19.10 31.92
N PRO A 406 -45.55 19.20 32.94
CA PRO A 406 -46.36 20.39 33.15
C PRO A 406 -45.49 21.63 33.31
N GLY A 407 -45.70 22.62 32.44
CA GLY A 407 -44.90 23.85 32.43
C GLY A 407 -43.60 23.80 31.64
N GLU A 408 -43.33 22.72 30.89
CA GLU A 408 -42.20 22.65 29.97
C GLU A 408 -42.67 22.28 28.55
N MET A 409 -42.08 22.93 27.56
CA MET A 409 -42.26 22.62 26.14
C MET A 409 -40.90 22.41 25.50
N LYS A 410 -40.70 21.23 24.90
CA LYS A 410 -39.53 20.89 24.11
C LYS A 410 -39.84 21.09 22.64
N LEU A 411 -39.12 21.99 22.00
CA LEU A 411 -39.26 22.28 20.57
C LEU A 411 -38.12 21.61 19.81
N GLU A 412 -38.45 20.70 18.91
CA GLU A 412 -37.55 20.08 17.96
C GLU A 412 -37.78 20.69 16.56
N VAL A 413 -36.71 21.17 15.93
CA VAL A 413 -36.71 21.72 14.58
C VAL A 413 -35.77 20.90 13.71
N ARG A 414 -36.25 20.46 12.55
CA ARG A 414 -35.52 19.65 11.58
C ARG A 414 -35.17 20.51 10.37
N ALA A 415 -33.90 20.54 10.01
CA ALA A 415 -33.45 21.23 8.79
C ALA A 415 -32.19 20.60 8.21
N GLU A 416 -31.93 20.89 6.93
CA GLU A 416 -30.70 20.53 6.25
C GLU A 416 -29.51 21.34 6.80
N GLY A 417 -28.54 20.63 7.37
CA GLY A 417 -27.36 21.21 8.01
C GLY A 417 -27.57 21.62 9.47
N ALA A 418 -26.58 21.31 10.32
CA ALA A 418 -26.61 21.57 11.76
C ALA A 418 -26.77 23.07 12.08
N ASP A 419 -25.90 23.93 11.53
CA ASP A 419 -25.93 25.38 11.78
C ASP A 419 -27.24 26.04 11.34
N ARG A 420 -27.90 25.47 10.31
CA ARG A 420 -29.19 25.97 9.84
C ARG A 420 -30.31 25.54 10.79
N ALA A 421 -30.32 24.27 11.22
CA ALA A 421 -31.27 23.77 12.20
C ALA A 421 -31.18 24.56 13.52
N GLU A 422 -29.97 24.83 14.01
CA GLU A 422 -29.75 25.64 15.22
C GLU A 422 -30.27 27.07 15.07
N ARG A 423 -29.93 27.76 13.98
CA ARG A 423 -30.41 29.13 13.74
C ARG A 423 -31.92 29.21 13.60
N LEU A 424 -32.53 28.21 12.95
CA LEU A 424 -33.98 28.12 12.81
C LEU A 424 -34.65 27.87 14.16
N ALA A 425 -34.13 26.95 14.95
CA ALA A 425 -34.60 26.67 16.30
C ALA A 425 -34.44 27.90 17.22
N ASP A 426 -33.28 28.55 17.22
CA ASP A 426 -33.05 29.77 18.00
C ASP A 426 -34.01 30.91 17.64
N THR A 427 -34.19 31.14 16.35
CA THR A 427 -35.09 32.19 15.87
C THR A 427 -36.54 31.89 16.22
N LEU A 428 -36.98 30.64 16.06
CA LEU A 428 -38.33 30.19 16.40
C LEU A 428 -38.57 30.25 17.91
N THR A 429 -37.65 29.74 18.72
CA THR A 429 -37.73 29.76 20.19
C THR A 429 -37.73 31.18 20.72
N GLY A 430 -36.88 32.05 20.19
CA GLY A 430 -36.89 33.48 20.52
C GLY A 430 -38.21 34.16 20.14
N ALA A 431 -38.80 33.82 18.98
CA ALA A 431 -40.11 34.32 18.56
C ALA A 431 -41.22 33.87 19.51
N LEU A 432 -41.25 32.58 19.88
CA LEU A 432 -42.20 32.01 20.84
C LEU A 432 -42.11 32.71 22.20
N ILE A 433 -40.91 32.83 22.76
CA ILE A 433 -40.69 33.50 24.05
C ILE A 433 -41.19 34.94 23.99
N SER A 434 -40.81 35.69 22.94
CA SER A 434 -41.19 37.10 22.84
C SER A 434 -42.68 37.30 22.64
N PHE A 435 -43.32 36.50 21.79
CA PHE A 435 -44.75 36.64 21.51
C PHE A 435 -45.59 36.20 22.71
N SER A 436 -45.19 35.10 23.35
CA SER A 436 -45.82 34.58 24.57
C SER A 436 -45.74 35.58 25.71
N ASN A 437 -44.58 36.21 25.92
CA ASN A 437 -44.39 37.23 26.95
C ASN A 437 -45.09 38.55 26.64
N ALA A 438 -45.20 38.95 25.36
CA ALA A 438 -45.97 40.12 24.96
C ALA A 438 -47.49 39.92 25.17
N SER A 439 -47.97 38.68 25.01
CA SER A 439 -49.37 38.30 25.21
C SER A 439 -49.71 37.94 26.67
N ARG A 440 -48.75 38.04 27.59
CA ARG A 440 -48.88 37.65 29.00
C ARG A 440 -50.05 38.31 29.72
N GLN A 441 -50.31 39.60 29.46
CA GLN A 441 -51.41 40.34 30.11
C GLN A 441 -52.81 39.82 29.75
N ARG A 442 -52.92 39.04 28.67
CA ARG A 442 -54.19 38.45 28.21
C ARG A 442 -54.40 37.02 28.72
N ARG A 443 -53.44 36.46 29.45
CA ARG A 443 -53.50 35.10 29.98
C ARG A 443 -53.78 35.11 31.47
N VAL A 444 -54.54 34.12 31.93
CA VAL A 444 -54.98 34.00 33.32
C VAL A 444 -53.84 33.52 34.22
N ASP A 445 -52.95 32.66 33.70
CA ASP A 445 -51.79 32.14 34.42
C ASP A 445 -50.74 33.20 34.81
N GLY A 446 -50.62 34.26 34.00
CA GLY A 446 -49.68 35.35 34.22
C GLY A 446 -48.21 34.90 34.28
N ALA A 447 -47.88 33.70 33.79
CA ALA A 447 -46.52 33.17 33.81
C ALA A 447 -45.64 33.79 32.72
N VAL A 448 -44.34 33.90 32.99
CA VAL A 448 -43.33 34.30 32.02
C VAL A 448 -42.77 33.05 31.37
N THR A 449 -42.61 33.06 30.06
CA THR A 449 -41.91 31.99 29.35
C THR A 449 -40.42 32.30 29.35
N VAL A 450 -39.61 31.36 29.84
CA VAL A 450 -38.15 31.45 29.92
C VAL A 450 -37.48 30.33 29.14
N LEU A 451 -36.27 30.58 28.64
CA LEU A 451 -35.45 29.56 27.97
C LEU A 451 -34.82 28.65 29.04
N ARG A 452 -35.12 27.35 29.00
CA ARG A 452 -34.54 26.33 29.88
C ARG A 452 -33.31 25.68 29.25
N GLN A 453 -33.35 25.43 27.94
CA GLN A 453 -32.26 24.85 27.18
C GLN A 453 -32.08 25.61 25.86
N THR A 454 -30.86 26.08 25.62
CA THR A 454 -30.47 26.73 24.36
C THR A 454 -30.57 25.73 23.19
N PRO A 455 -31.09 26.14 22.03
CA PRO A 455 -31.15 25.30 20.86
C PRO A 455 -29.76 24.80 20.46
N ALA A 456 -29.61 23.47 20.37
CA ALA A 456 -28.39 22.82 19.89
C ALA A 456 -28.76 21.66 18.96
N ALA A 457 -28.03 21.51 17.85
CA ALA A 457 -28.17 20.37 16.96
C ALA A 457 -27.49 19.13 17.55
N GLY A 458 -28.10 17.97 17.34
CA GLY A 458 -27.45 16.70 17.66
C GLY A 458 -26.17 16.50 16.83
N GLY A 459 -25.17 15.80 17.40
CA GLY A 459 -23.89 15.55 16.73
C GLY A 459 -23.95 14.61 15.51
N SER A 460 -25.12 14.04 15.21
CA SER A 460 -25.34 13.12 14.09
C SER A 460 -26.54 13.56 13.27
N ALA A 461 -26.43 13.50 11.94
CA ALA A 461 -27.60 13.62 11.05
C ALA A 461 -28.60 12.50 11.33
N ILE A 462 -29.89 12.83 11.31
CA ILE A 462 -31.00 11.89 11.50
C ILE A 462 -31.12 10.97 10.27
N ASP A 463 -30.70 11.48 9.11
CA ASP A 463 -30.94 10.84 7.83
C ASP A 463 -29.73 9.99 7.35
N SER A 464 -30.04 8.78 6.91
CA SER A 464 -29.11 7.85 6.26
C SER A 464 -28.83 8.17 4.79
N THR A 465 -29.50 9.18 4.22
CA THR A 465 -29.31 9.62 2.82
C THR A 465 -27.85 9.90 2.48
N ARG A 466 -27.05 10.42 3.43
CA ARG A 466 -25.60 10.63 3.21
C ARG A 466 -24.86 9.32 2.92
N LEU A 467 -25.20 8.26 3.66
CA LEU A 467 -24.60 6.93 3.48
C LEU A 467 -25.03 6.31 2.14
N GLN A 468 -26.31 6.45 1.79
CA GLN A 468 -26.83 5.96 0.51
C GLN A 468 -26.18 6.66 -0.68
N MET A 469 -26.08 7.99 -0.65
CA MET A 469 -25.46 8.76 -1.72
C MET A 469 -23.95 8.56 -1.80
N ALA A 470 -23.27 8.41 -0.66
CA ALA A 470 -21.86 8.00 -0.65
C ALA A 470 -21.68 6.61 -1.29
N GLY A 471 -22.58 5.67 -1.02
CA GLY A 471 -22.61 4.35 -1.66
C GLY A 471 -22.81 4.43 -3.18
N VAL A 472 -23.75 5.26 -3.64
CA VAL A 472 -23.99 5.48 -5.10
C VAL A 472 -22.77 6.10 -5.77
N LEU A 473 -22.16 7.12 -5.17
CA LEU A 473 -20.95 7.77 -5.70
C LEU A 473 -19.75 6.81 -5.74
N MET A 474 -19.56 6.02 -4.69
CA MET A 474 -18.51 5.01 -4.64
C MET A 474 -18.74 3.91 -5.67
N GLY A 475 -19.99 3.42 -5.81
CA GLY A 475 -20.36 2.42 -6.81
C GLY A 475 -20.14 2.94 -8.23
N GLY A 476 -20.63 4.14 -8.55
CA GLY A 476 -20.45 4.76 -9.86
C GLY A 476 -18.99 5.01 -10.22
N SER A 477 -18.20 5.51 -9.27
CA SER A 477 -16.76 5.75 -9.50
C SER A 477 -15.95 4.46 -9.62
N SER A 478 -16.31 3.40 -8.90
CA SER A 478 -15.67 2.08 -9.03
C SER A 478 -15.93 1.46 -10.41
N ILE A 479 -17.15 1.59 -10.96
CA ILE A 479 -17.49 1.13 -12.30
C ILE A 479 -16.67 1.88 -13.35
N LEU A 480 -16.57 3.21 -13.24
CA LEU A 480 -15.74 4.03 -14.13
C LEU A 480 -14.27 3.65 -14.06
N ALA A 481 -13.72 3.43 -12.87
CA ALA A 481 -12.35 2.99 -12.68
C ALA A 481 -12.11 1.60 -13.29
N ALA A 482 -13.03 0.66 -13.11
CA ALA A 482 -12.97 -0.66 -13.72
C ALA A 482 -13.00 -0.56 -15.25
N PHE A 483 -13.87 0.28 -15.81
CA PHE A 483 -13.98 0.50 -17.25
C PHE A 483 -12.68 1.10 -17.82
N GLY A 484 -12.11 2.11 -17.14
CA GLY A 484 -10.81 2.67 -17.49
C GLY A 484 -9.69 1.63 -17.42
N GLY A 485 -9.69 0.77 -16.40
CA GLY A 485 -8.75 -0.34 -16.25
C GLY A 485 -8.84 -1.34 -17.41
N VAL A 486 -10.06 -1.71 -17.83
CA VAL A 486 -10.28 -2.59 -18.99
C VAL A 486 -9.75 -1.97 -20.28
N LEU A 487 -9.97 -0.66 -20.49
CA LEU A 487 -9.45 0.04 -21.68
C LEU A 487 -7.92 0.08 -21.71
N VAL A 488 -7.28 0.39 -20.58
CA VAL A 488 -5.81 0.39 -20.46
C VAL A 488 -5.25 -1.02 -20.65
N TRP A 489 -5.87 -2.02 -20.02
CA TRP A 489 -5.48 -3.43 -20.19
C TRP A 489 -5.58 -3.86 -21.65
N ARG A 490 -6.67 -3.50 -22.34
CA ARG A 490 -6.85 -3.82 -23.77
C ARG A 490 -5.74 -3.20 -24.62
N LYS A 491 -5.35 -1.94 -24.36
CA LYS A 491 -4.22 -1.29 -25.04
C LYS A 491 -2.88 -1.98 -24.75
N LEU A 492 -2.60 -2.31 -23.48
CA LEU A 492 -1.36 -3.00 -23.08
C LEU A 492 -1.28 -4.42 -23.65
N ALA A 493 -2.39 -5.17 -23.65
CA ALA A 493 -2.46 -6.50 -24.23
C ALA A 493 -2.18 -6.47 -25.74
N THR A 494 -2.74 -5.47 -26.43
CA THR A 494 -2.47 -5.26 -27.86
C THR A 494 -0.99 -4.93 -28.09
N ALA A 495 -0.42 -4.00 -27.33
CA ALA A 495 1.00 -3.64 -27.42
C ALA A 495 1.95 -4.80 -27.10
N LYS A 496 1.57 -5.66 -26.13
CA LYS A 496 2.32 -6.87 -25.81
C LYS A 496 2.26 -7.89 -26.95
N SER A 497 1.08 -8.12 -27.53
CA SER A 497 0.94 -9.04 -28.66
C SER A 497 1.75 -8.61 -29.87
N THR A 498 1.82 -7.30 -30.17
CA THR A 498 2.66 -6.79 -31.24
C THR A 498 4.15 -6.96 -30.93
N PHE A 499 4.56 -6.77 -29.66
CA PHE A 499 5.95 -6.96 -29.25
C PHE A 499 6.38 -8.43 -29.34
N GLU A 500 5.55 -9.35 -28.86
CA GLU A 500 5.81 -10.80 -28.96
C GLU A 500 5.85 -11.27 -30.41
N GLN A 501 5.00 -10.71 -31.30
CA GLN A 501 5.06 -10.98 -32.72
C GLN A 501 6.35 -10.47 -33.36
N THR A 502 6.81 -9.25 -33.05
CA THR A 502 8.11 -8.76 -33.55
C THR A 502 9.28 -9.59 -33.03
N ALA A 503 9.29 -9.97 -31.75
CA ALA A 503 10.36 -10.79 -31.17
C ALA A 503 10.40 -12.20 -31.79
N MET A 504 9.24 -12.79 -32.09
CA MET A 504 9.16 -14.07 -32.79
C MET A 504 9.61 -13.95 -34.25
N LEU A 505 9.29 -12.85 -34.92
CA LEU A 505 9.74 -12.57 -36.29
C LEU A 505 11.26 -12.41 -36.36
N ASP A 506 11.86 -11.67 -35.42
CA ASP A 506 13.31 -11.47 -35.32
C ASP A 506 14.03 -12.80 -35.04
N ALA A 507 13.48 -13.65 -34.17
CA ALA A 507 14.05 -14.98 -33.91
C ALA A 507 14.06 -15.87 -35.17
N ILE A 508 12.98 -15.84 -35.98
CA ILE A 508 12.89 -16.59 -37.23
C ILE A 508 13.87 -16.02 -38.28
N LEU A 509 14.04 -14.69 -38.33
CA LEU A 509 14.98 -14.04 -39.24
C LEU A 509 16.44 -14.33 -38.91
N ASP A 510 16.80 -14.41 -37.62
CA ASP A 510 18.14 -14.80 -37.19
C ASP A 510 18.43 -16.28 -37.47
N GLU A 511 17.43 -17.16 -37.33
CA GLU A 511 17.58 -18.58 -37.66
C GLU A 511 17.77 -18.83 -39.17
N GLN A 512 17.17 -17.98 -40.02
CA GLN A 512 17.43 -18.01 -41.48
C GLN A 512 18.78 -17.44 -41.90
N ARG A 513 19.36 -16.50 -41.13
CA ARG A 513 20.70 -15.95 -41.40
C ARG A 513 21.83 -16.96 -41.13
N TRP A 514 21.54 -18.07 -40.45
CA TRP A 514 22.50 -19.08 -40.05
C TRP A 514 22.43 -20.37 -40.88
N GLN A 515 22.20 -20.28 -42.20
CA GLN A 515 22.44 -21.42 -43.10
C GLN A 515 23.90 -21.40 -43.58
N PRO A 516 24.76 -22.36 -43.15
CA PRO A 516 26.10 -22.49 -43.69
C PRO A 516 26.02 -22.89 -45.17
N PRO A 517 26.97 -22.45 -46.01
CA PRO A 517 26.95 -22.74 -47.43
C PRO A 517 27.00 -24.25 -47.65
N THR A 518 25.96 -24.79 -48.28
CA THR A 518 25.92 -26.19 -48.68
C THR A 518 26.78 -26.41 -49.92
N LYS A 519 27.95 -27.01 -49.66
CA LYS A 519 28.94 -27.64 -50.56
C LYS A 519 29.68 -26.75 -51.55
#